data_AF-A0A367LZP8-F1
#
_entry.id   AF-A0A367LZP8-F1
#
_cell.length_a   1.000
_cell.length_b   1.000
_cell.length_c   1.000
_cell.angle_alpha   90.00
_cell.angle_beta   90.00
_cell.angle_gamma   90.00
#
_symmetry.space_group_name_H-M   'P 1'
#
loop_
_entity.id
_entity.type
_entity.pdbx_description
1 polymer ?
#
loop_
_entity_poly.entity_id
_entity_poly.type
_entity_poly.pdbx_seq_one_letter_code
_entity_poly.pdbx_strand_id
1 'polypeptide(L)'
;MLPTASRQAQRHRIGDINPMEIPRMFPRRLLPASLIVLGVLFGASAQASPAHGQAFGKPAQAAQASRSIEVVLGDMYFKPRAIEVKAGETVRFVLKNEGKLLHEFNLGD
;
A
#
# COMPACT_ATOMS: atom_id res chain seq x y z
N MET A 1 -22.90 -41.97 39.90
CA MET A 1 -21.50 -42.03 40.35
C MET A 1 -20.72 -42.89 39.35
N LEU A 2 -19.63 -42.33 38.80
CA LEU A 2 -18.67 -42.87 37.82
C LEU A 2 -19.14 -43.02 36.34
N PRO A 3 -18.51 -42.29 35.38
CA PRO A 3 -18.62 -42.55 33.95
C PRO A 3 -17.57 -43.57 33.49
N THR A 4 -17.93 -44.50 32.60
CA THR A 4 -17.01 -45.47 31.99
C THR A 4 -16.66 -45.06 30.56
N ALA A 5 -15.36 -45.18 30.28
CA ALA A 5 -14.64 -44.54 29.21
C ALA A 5 -14.95 -45.04 27.79
N SER A 6 -14.86 -44.07 26.89
CA SER A 6 -14.66 -44.18 25.44
C SER A 6 -13.47 -45.08 25.07
N ARG A 7 -13.70 -46.06 24.19
CA ARG A 7 -12.65 -46.82 23.51
C ARG A 7 -12.02 -45.99 22.38
N GLN A 8 -10.68 -45.96 22.39
CA GLN A 8 -9.73 -46.20 21.28
C GLN A 8 -10.27 -46.10 19.84
N ALA A 9 -9.53 -45.70 18.83
CA ALA A 9 -8.18 -45.20 18.60
C ALA A 9 -8.17 -44.88 17.08
N GLN A 10 -7.50 -43.85 16.61
CA GLN A 10 -6.32 -44.06 15.78
C GLN A 10 -5.52 -42.76 15.74
N ARG A 11 -4.27 -42.88 16.17
CA ARG A 11 -3.30 -41.81 16.33
C ARG A 11 -2.60 -41.59 14.99
N HIS A 12 -2.65 -40.38 14.44
CA HIS A 12 -1.52 -39.89 13.65
C HIS A 12 -0.62 -39.10 14.59
N ARG A 13 0.53 -39.72 14.87
CA ARG A 13 1.63 -39.17 15.65
C ARG A 13 2.25 -38.03 14.84
N ILE A 14 1.90 -36.80 15.14
CA ILE A 14 2.85 -35.69 15.00
C ILE A 14 3.73 -35.79 16.23
N GLY A 15 4.77 -36.62 16.11
CA GLY A 15 5.83 -36.69 17.09
C GLY A 15 6.57 -35.37 17.13
N ASP A 16 6.73 -34.88 18.35
CA ASP A 16 7.97 -34.28 18.83
C ASP A 16 8.29 -32.86 18.35
N ILE A 17 7.55 -31.88 18.87
CA ILE A 17 8.15 -30.58 19.21
C ILE A 17 8.20 -30.44 20.74
N ASN A 18 9.33 -30.88 21.32
CA ASN A 18 9.65 -30.59 22.72
C ASN A 18 9.82 -29.07 22.90
N PRO A 19 9.16 -28.43 23.90
CA PRO A 19 9.34 -27.02 24.17
C PRO A 19 10.67 -26.73 24.90
N MET A 20 11.52 -25.94 24.25
CA MET A 20 12.44 -24.91 24.77
C MET A 20 13.16 -25.15 26.12
N GLU A 21 14.45 -25.46 26.07
CA GLU A 21 15.43 -25.00 27.08
C GLU A 21 16.36 -23.96 26.45
N ILE A 22 16.28 -22.72 26.94
CA ILE A 22 17.12 -21.59 26.54
C ILE A 22 18.28 -21.50 27.54
N PRO A 23 19.52 -21.88 27.20
CA PRO A 23 20.65 -21.58 28.07
C PRO A 23 20.90 -20.07 28.09
N ARG A 24 20.78 -19.46 29.28
CA ARG A 24 21.12 -18.06 29.54
C ARG A 24 22.63 -17.86 29.44
N MET A 25 23.11 -17.33 28.31
CA MET A 25 24.48 -16.84 28.19
C MET A 25 24.49 -15.31 28.32
N PHE A 26 25.02 -14.84 29.45
CA PHE A 26 25.29 -13.42 29.74
C PHE A 26 26.47 -12.88 28.88
N PRO A 27 26.64 -11.54 28.79
CA PRO A 27 26.92 -10.84 27.54
C PRO A 27 28.41 -10.70 27.21
N ARG A 28 28.76 -10.81 25.93
CA ARG A 28 29.99 -10.23 25.38
C ARG A 28 29.63 -8.92 24.68
N ARG A 29 29.99 -7.82 25.31
CA ARG A 29 29.99 -6.47 24.70
C ARG A 29 31.05 -6.39 23.59
N LEU A 30 30.88 -5.40 22.70
CA LEU A 30 31.81 -4.85 21.65
C LEU A 30 31.44 -5.35 20.23
N LEU A 31 31.07 -4.56 19.20
CA LEU A 31 30.99 -3.11 18.89
C LEU A 31 29.95 -2.94 17.74
N PRO A 32 29.32 -1.76 17.52
CA PRO A 32 28.41 -1.57 16.39
C PRO A 32 29.19 -1.31 15.09
N ALA A 33 29.13 -2.24 14.14
CA ALA A 33 29.53 -1.97 12.76
C ALA A 33 28.33 -1.33 12.04
N SER A 34 28.30 0.00 12.02
CA SER A 34 27.37 0.77 11.18
C SER A 34 27.65 0.50 9.70
N LEU A 35 26.76 -0.22 9.02
CA LEU A 35 26.71 -0.25 7.57
C LEU A 35 25.88 0.95 7.08
N ILE A 36 26.56 2.02 6.67
CA ILE A 36 25.96 3.07 5.84
C ILE A 36 25.79 2.48 4.44
N VAL A 37 24.57 2.07 4.10
CA VAL A 37 24.22 1.74 2.71
C VAL A 37 23.89 3.05 1.99
N LEU A 38 24.82 3.49 1.14
CA LEU A 38 24.66 4.67 0.29
C LEU A 38 23.60 4.38 -0.78
N GLY A 39 22.41 4.93 -0.60
CA GLY A 39 21.30 4.82 -1.55
C GLY A 39 21.49 5.75 -2.75
N VAL A 40 21.79 5.17 -3.91
CA VAL A 40 21.60 5.83 -5.22
C VAL A 40 20.98 4.81 -6.17
N LEU A 41 19.66 4.79 -6.23
CA LEU A 41 18.92 4.18 -7.33
C LEU A 41 18.23 5.31 -8.09
N PHE A 42 18.75 5.55 -9.29
CA PHE A 42 18.27 6.47 -10.30
C PHE A 42 16.74 6.45 -10.40
N GLY A 43 16.10 7.59 -10.16
CA GLY A 43 14.71 7.80 -10.52
C GLY A 43 14.59 7.77 -12.05
N ALA A 44 13.93 6.74 -12.59
CA ALA A 44 13.59 6.68 -14.01
C ALA A 44 12.81 7.95 -14.37
N SER A 45 13.39 8.79 -15.22
CA SER A 45 12.67 9.90 -15.82
C SER A 45 11.71 9.31 -16.84
N ALA A 46 10.42 9.23 -16.50
CA ALA A 46 9.42 8.94 -17.51
C ALA A 46 9.23 10.21 -18.35
N GLN A 47 9.95 10.33 -19.47
CA GLN A 47 9.68 11.36 -20.47
C GLN A 47 8.34 11.05 -21.15
N ALA A 48 7.27 11.67 -20.66
CA ALA A 48 6.02 11.76 -21.41
C ALA A 48 6.25 12.60 -22.68
N SER A 49 5.76 12.11 -23.83
CA SER A 49 5.80 12.81 -25.11
C SER A 49 5.16 14.20 -25.02
N PRO A 50 5.53 15.17 -25.89
CA PRO A 50 4.93 16.49 -25.87
C PRO A 50 3.44 16.32 -26.16
N ALA A 51 2.63 16.45 -25.12
CA ALA A 51 1.20 16.41 -25.27
C ALA A 51 0.80 17.59 -26.15
N HIS A 52 0.03 17.30 -27.20
CA HIS A 52 -0.80 18.32 -27.82
C HIS A 52 -1.51 19.05 -26.68
N GLY A 53 -1.36 20.37 -26.59
CA GLY A 53 -1.68 21.13 -25.38
C GLY A 53 -3.09 20.81 -24.91
N GLN A 54 -3.19 20.07 -23.81
CA GLN A 54 -4.48 19.60 -23.31
C GLN A 54 -5.30 20.81 -22.86
N ALA A 55 -6.58 20.83 -23.20
CA ALA A 55 -7.48 21.93 -22.84
C ALA A 55 -7.66 22.09 -21.32
N PHE A 56 -7.32 21.06 -20.53
CA PHE A 56 -7.51 20.99 -19.09
C PHE A 56 -6.24 21.24 -18.26
N GLY A 57 -5.13 21.67 -18.87
CA GLY A 57 -3.93 22.10 -18.15
C GLY A 57 -2.74 21.13 -18.22
N LYS A 58 -1.89 21.11 -17.18
CA LYS A 58 -0.60 20.40 -17.16
C LYS A 58 -0.36 19.71 -15.82
N PRO A 59 0.39 18.60 -15.77
CA PRO A 59 0.82 18.01 -14.50
C PRO A 59 1.63 18.96 -13.63
N ALA A 60 1.47 18.86 -12.31
CA ALA A 60 2.21 19.61 -11.30
C ALA A 60 2.58 18.71 -10.12
N GLN A 61 3.51 19.15 -9.26
CA GLN A 61 3.87 18.38 -8.06
C GLN A 61 2.73 18.43 -7.02
N ALA A 62 2.48 17.31 -6.35
CA ALA A 62 1.39 17.19 -5.37
C ALA A 62 1.48 18.23 -4.23
N ALA A 63 2.69 18.61 -3.81
CA ALA A 63 2.91 19.61 -2.77
C ALA A 63 2.51 21.05 -3.18
N GLN A 64 2.30 21.29 -4.47
CA GLN A 64 1.88 22.59 -5.01
C GLN A 64 0.36 22.72 -5.09
N ALA A 65 -0.39 21.69 -4.70
CA ALA A 65 -1.84 21.71 -4.76
C ALA A 65 -2.44 22.68 -3.73
N SER A 66 -3.39 23.50 -4.18
CA SER A 66 -4.17 24.40 -3.32
C SER A 66 -5.17 23.63 -2.46
N ARG A 67 -5.69 22.51 -2.96
CA ARG A 67 -6.54 21.56 -2.24
C ARG A 67 -6.44 20.16 -2.80
N SER A 68 -6.87 19.20 -1.99
CA SER A 68 -7.11 17.82 -2.42
C SER A 68 -8.60 17.57 -2.61
N ILE A 69 -8.94 16.81 -3.64
CA ILE A 69 -10.31 16.35 -3.90
C ILE A 69 -10.30 14.83 -3.89
N GLU A 70 -11.05 14.24 -2.96
CA GLU A 70 -11.27 12.80 -2.96
C GLU A 70 -12.27 12.44 -4.06
N VAL A 71 -11.90 11.48 -4.90
CA VAL A 71 -12.77 10.88 -5.91
C VAL A 71 -12.94 9.42 -5.53
N VAL A 72 -14.17 9.04 -5.18
CA VAL A 72 -14.55 7.65 -4.95
C VAL A 72 -14.86 7.00 -6.29
N LEU A 73 -14.22 5.86 -6.56
CA LEU A 73 -14.42 5.00 -7.71
C LEU A 73 -15.25 3.82 -7.21
N GLY A 74 -16.57 3.85 -7.43
CA GLY A 74 -17.44 2.70 -7.23
C GLY A 74 -17.49 1.85 -8.50
N ASP A 75 -18.09 0.65 -8.42
CA ASP A 75 -18.04 -0.34 -9.50
C ASP A 75 -18.40 0.21 -10.89
N MET A 76 -19.34 1.15 -10.99
CA MET A 76 -19.80 1.74 -12.25
C MET A 76 -20.07 3.25 -12.12
N TYR A 77 -19.46 3.93 -11.15
CA TYR A 77 -19.69 5.36 -10.94
C TYR A 77 -18.51 6.07 -10.25
N PHE A 78 -18.43 7.38 -10.45
CA PHE A 78 -17.56 8.27 -9.69
C PHE A 78 -18.36 9.16 -8.73
N LYS A 79 -17.77 9.50 -7.58
CA LYS A 79 -18.29 10.53 -6.67
C LYS A 79 -17.16 11.48 -6.24
N PRO A 80 -17.35 12.81 -6.32
CA PRO A 80 -18.53 13.50 -6.85
C PRO A 80 -18.68 13.31 -8.38
N ARG A 81 -19.88 13.57 -8.90
CA ARG A 81 -20.16 13.47 -10.36
C ARG A 81 -19.66 14.67 -11.16
N ALA A 82 -19.42 15.80 -10.48
CA ALA A 82 -18.90 17.01 -11.06
C ALA A 82 -17.90 17.65 -10.09
N ILE A 83 -16.86 18.25 -10.64
CA ILE A 83 -15.82 18.95 -9.89
C ILE A 83 -15.60 20.30 -10.56
N GLU A 84 -15.83 21.38 -9.82
CA GLU A 84 -15.55 22.73 -10.28
C GLU A 84 -14.12 23.12 -9.89
N VAL A 85 -13.35 23.57 -10.88
CA VAL A 85 -11.95 23.98 -10.74
C VAL A 85 -11.79 25.37 -11.34
N LYS A 86 -11.03 26.24 -10.68
CA LYS A 86 -10.74 27.58 -11.18
C LYS A 86 -9.59 27.54 -12.18
N ALA A 87 -9.60 28.45 -13.17
CA ALA A 87 -8.48 28.61 -14.08
C ALA A 87 -7.18 28.92 -13.30
N GLY A 88 -6.11 28.17 -13.61
CA GLY A 88 -4.82 28.27 -12.91
C GLY A 88 -4.74 27.57 -11.56
N GLU A 89 -5.80 26.87 -11.12
CA GLU A 89 -5.78 26.10 -9.88
C GLU A 89 -5.00 24.79 -10.03
N THR A 90 -4.06 24.53 -9.12
CA THR A 90 -3.40 23.22 -8.99
C THR A 90 -4.21 22.35 -8.02
N VAL A 91 -4.86 21.31 -8.54
CA VAL A 91 -5.68 20.38 -7.74
C VAL A 91 -4.97 19.03 -7.62
N ARG A 92 -4.98 18.45 -6.41
CA ARG A 92 -4.57 17.06 -6.18
C ARG A 92 -5.80 16.16 -6.11
N PHE A 93 -5.94 15.25 -7.06
CA PHE A 93 -6.97 14.20 -6.97
C PHE A 93 -6.47 13.05 -6.09
N VAL A 94 -7.29 12.62 -5.14
CA VAL A 94 -7.05 11.45 -4.29
C VAL A 94 -8.07 10.40 -4.66
N LEU A 95 -7.61 9.35 -5.34
CA LEU A 95 -8.48 8.30 -5.85
C LEU A 95 -8.68 7.22 -4.79
N LYS A 96 -9.95 6.92 -4.48
CA LYS A 96 -10.34 5.85 -3.55
C LYS A 96 -11.21 4.83 -4.26
N ASN A 97 -10.62 3.68 -4.61
CA ASN A 97 -11.40 2.58 -5.17
C ASN A 97 -12.16 1.87 -4.05
N GLU A 98 -13.49 2.00 -4.07
CA GLU A 98 -14.41 1.29 -3.18
C GLU A 98 -15.21 0.21 -3.93
N GLY A 99 -15.05 0.13 -5.25
CA GLY A 99 -15.55 -0.95 -6.08
C GLY A 99 -14.72 -2.23 -5.94
N LYS A 100 -15.28 -3.33 -6.45
CA LYS A 100 -14.62 -4.62 -6.64
C LYS A 100 -13.84 -4.67 -7.96
N LEU A 101 -14.13 -3.76 -8.89
CA LEU A 101 -13.45 -3.69 -10.18
C LEU A 101 -12.21 -2.79 -10.10
N LEU A 102 -11.22 -3.09 -10.93
CA LEU A 102 -10.09 -2.19 -11.15
C LEU A 102 -10.56 -1.03 -12.02
N HIS A 103 -10.29 0.19 -11.56
CA HIS A 103 -10.65 1.41 -12.27
C HIS A 103 -9.42 2.23 -12.64
N GLU A 104 -9.50 2.87 -13.80
CA GLU A 104 -8.62 3.95 -14.21
C GLU A 104 -9.35 5.30 -14.11
N PHE A 105 -8.58 6.38 -13.97
CA PHE A 105 -9.08 7.74 -13.95
C PHE A 105 -8.25 8.57 -14.92
N ASN A 106 -8.90 9.11 -15.94
CA ASN A 106 -8.28 9.90 -17.00
C ASN A 106 -8.93 11.29 -17.06
N LEU A 107 -8.14 12.30 -17.39
CA LEU A 107 -8.63 13.62 -17.78
C LEU A 107 -8.71 13.63 -19.31
N GLY A 108 -9.87 13.99 -19.87
CA GLY A 108 -10.12 14.00 -21.31
C GLY A 108 -10.34 15.40 -21.88
N ASP A 109 -10.36 15.46 -23.21
CA ASP A 109 -10.53 16.64 -24.06
C ASP A 109 -11.93 16.67 -24.69
#